data_AF-A0A6L2KYE7-F1
#
_entry.id   AF-A0A6L2KYE7-F1
#
_cell.length_a   1.000
_cell.length_b   1.000
_cell.length_c   1.000
_cell.angle_alpha   90.00
_cell.angle_beta   90.00
_cell.angle_gamma   90.00
#
_symmetry.space_group_name_H-M   'P 1'
#
loop_
_entity.id
_entity.type
_entity.pdbx_description
1 polymer ?
#
loop_
_entity_poly.entity_id
_entity_poly.type
_entity_poly.pdbx_seq_one_letter_code
_entity_poly.pdbx_strand_id
1 'polypeptide(L)'
;MQNIPYALVVGSIMYAVRCTRPDVAFAENITSQFLQNPGDLYWTTVKNILKYLTDADDLKSHTRYVFVLNGGVVDWKSAKQSIFTTSSAEEAEYIAAFDASKEAVWVRKFMFGLGVVPN
;
A
#
# COMPACT_ATOMS: atom_id res chain seq x y z
N MET A 1 -7.37 13.53 -25.84
CA MET A 1 -7.19 13.75 -24.38
C MET A 1 -8.05 14.94 -24.03
N GLN A 2 -8.91 14.86 -23.00
CA GLN A 2 -9.64 16.03 -22.53
C GLN A 2 -8.62 17.15 -22.25
N ASN A 3 -8.91 18.40 -22.67
CA ASN A 3 -8.05 19.56 -22.42
C ASN A 3 -8.09 19.91 -20.92
N ILE A 4 -7.44 19.09 -20.10
CA ILE A 4 -7.32 19.34 -18.66
C ILE A 4 -6.28 20.46 -18.50
N PRO A 5 -6.63 21.60 -17.90
CA PRO A 5 -5.68 22.68 -17.67
C PRO A 5 -4.59 22.20 -16.71
N TYR A 6 -3.33 22.48 -17.05
CA TYR A 6 -2.14 22.06 -16.27
C TYR A 6 -2.25 22.46 -14.79
N ALA A 7 -2.76 23.67 -14.51
CA ALA A 7 -3.00 24.18 -13.17
C ALA A 7 -3.88 23.26 -12.31
N LEU A 8 -4.89 22.62 -12.91
CA LEU A 8 -5.76 21.69 -12.20
C LEU A 8 -5.01 20.43 -11.80
N VAL A 9 -4.16 19.90 -12.69
CA VAL A 9 -3.34 18.71 -12.41
C VAL A 9 -2.35 18.99 -11.29
N VAL A 10 -1.68 20.14 -11.32
CA VAL A 10 -0.77 20.58 -10.24
C VAL A 10 -1.55 20.71 -8.92
N GLY A 11 -2.75 21.30 -8.94
CA GLY A 11 -3.61 21.39 -7.76
C GLY A 11 -3.99 20.03 -7.17
N SER A 12 -4.30 19.05 -8.02
CA SER A 12 -4.56 17.67 -7.59
C SER A 12 -3.32 17.01 -6.97
N ILE A 13 -2.14 17.22 -7.55
CA ILE A 13 -0.88 16.72 -6.98
C ILE A 13 -0.60 17.39 -5.64
N MET A 14 -0.80 18.70 -5.52
CA MET A 14 -0.60 19.45 -4.28
C MET A 14 -1.50 18.93 -3.14
N TYR A 15 -2.74 18.57 -3.46
CA TYR A 15 -3.64 17.91 -2.51
C TYR A 15 -3.09 16.55 -2.05
N ALA A 16 -2.66 15.69 -2.98
CA ALA A 16 -2.07 14.39 -2.66
C ALA A 16 -0.80 14.53 -1.79
N VAL A 17 0.06 15.50 -2.10
CA VAL A 17 1.27 15.81 -1.33
C VAL A 17 0.92 16.18 0.11
N ARG A 18 -0.09 17.03 0.29
CA ARG A 18 -0.51 17.49 1.63
C ARG A 18 -1.20 16.40 2.46
N CYS A 19 -1.93 15.50 1.82
CA CYS A 19 -2.72 14.50 2.52
C CYS A 19 -1.99 13.17 2.76
N THR A 20 -1.17 12.69 1.82
CA THR A 20 -0.71 11.28 1.85
C THR A 20 0.75 11.05 1.41
N ARG A 21 1.36 11.96 0.63
CA ARG A 21 2.68 11.76 0.00
C ARG A 21 3.58 13.00 0.03
N PRO A 22 4.10 13.40 1.21
CA PRO A 22 4.95 14.57 1.36
C PRO A 22 6.31 14.44 0.66
N ASP A 23 6.74 13.23 0.31
CA ASP A 23 7.97 12.90 -0.40
C ASP A 23 8.00 13.47 -1.83
N VAL A 24 6.84 13.71 -2.44
CA VAL A 24 6.70 14.29 -3.79
C VAL A 24 6.75 15.84 -3.76
N ALA A 25 6.75 16.46 -2.57
CA ALA A 25 6.65 17.93 -2.42
C ALA A 25 7.72 18.72 -3.18
N PHE A 26 8.94 18.19 -3.25
CA PHE A 26 10.02 18.84 -4.01
C PHE A 26 9.72 18.87 -5.51
N ALA A 27 9.25 17.75 -6.06
CA ALA A 27 8.91 17.65 -7.48
C ALA A 27 7.66 18.49 -7.82
N GLU A 28 6.69 18.54 -6.92
CA GLU A 28 5.51 19.41 -7.02
C GLU A 28 5.90 20.90 -7.04
N ASN A 29 6.82 21.31 -6.18
CA ASN A 29 7.31 22.69 -6.12
C ASN A 29 7.95 23.14 -7.46
N ILE A 30 8.75 22.29 -8.09
CA ILE A 30 9.36 22.61 -9.40
C ILE A 30 8.27 22.77 -10.47
N THR A 31 7.27 21.90 -10.40
CA THR A 31 6.19 21.82 -11.38
C THR A 31 5.21 23.00 -11.27
N SER A 32 4.98 23.52 -10.05
CA SER A 32 4.06 24.61 -9.77
C SER A 32 4.55 25.98 -10.25
N GLN A 33 5.86 26.14 -10.46
CA GLN A 33 6.46 27.35 -11.00
C GLN A 33 6.02 27.66 -12.45
N PHE A 34 5.55 26.66 -13.20
CA PHE A 34 5.21 26.79 -14.62
C PHE A 34 3.71 26.61 -14.91
N LEU A 35 2.86 27.20 -14.07
CA LEU A 35 1.40 27.04 -14.12
C LEU A 35 0.74 27.59 -15.41
N GLN A 36 1.27 28.69 -15.96
CA GLN A 36 0.68 29.40 -17.10
C GLN A 36 1.19 28.96 -18.47
N ASN A 37 2.48 28.57 -18.58
CA ASN A 37 3.10 28.14 -19.83
C ASN A 37 4.01 26.92 -19.59
N PRO A 38 3.42 25.73 -19.41
CA PRO A 38 4.19 24.51 -19.22
C PRO A 38 4.80 24.03 -20.54
N GLY A 39 6.13 23.98 -20.61
CA GLY A 39 6.84 23.26 -21.67
C GLY A 39 6.65 21.74 -21.56
N ASP A 40 6.98 21.01 -22.63
CA ASP A 40 6.80 19.54 -22.72
C ASP A 40 7.57 18.75 -21.64
N LEU A 41 8.72 19.29 -21.20
CA LEU A 41 9.51 18.74 -20.10
C LEU A 41 8.72 18.68 -18.77
N TYR A 42 7.95 19.73 -18.48
CA TYR A 42 7.15 19.82 -17.25
C TYR A 42 5.96 18.87 -17.31
N TRP A 43 5.33 18.74 -18.48
CA TRP A 43 4.28 17.72 -18.68
C TRP A 43 4.78 16.30 -18.49
N THR A 44 6.01 16.00 -18.92
CA THR A 44 6.64 14.71 -18.67
C THR A 44 6.88 14.48 -17.17
N THR A 45 7.33 15.51 -16.45
CA THR A 45 7.54 15.45 -15.00
C THR A 45 6.23 15.21 -14.25
N VAL A 46 5.16 15.93 -14.59
CA VAL A 46 3.81 15.71 -14.05
C VAL A 46 3.33 14.28 -14.29
N LYS A 47 3.50 13.75 -15.51
CA LYS A 47 3.12 12.37 -15.83
C LYS A 47 3.88 11.36 -14.98
N ASN A 48 5.17 11.59 -14.74
CA ASN A 48 5.98 10.73 -13.88
C ASN A 48 5.53 10.80 -12.41
N ILE A 49 5.22 12.01 -11.91
CA ILE A 49 4.65 12.19 -10.58
C ILE A 49 3.31 11.45 -10.46
N LEU A 50 2.41 11.64 -11.42
CA LEU A 50 1.11 10.95 -11.42
C LEU A 50 1.28 9.43 -11.52
N LYS A 51 2.22 8.95 -12.33
CA LYS A 51 2.53 7.53 -12.43
C LYS A 51 3.03 6.98 -11.10
N TYR A 52 3.86 7.72 -10.38
CA TYR A 52 4.33 7.35 -9.05
C TYR A 52 3.21 7.36 -8.01
N LEU A 53 2.37 8.40 -8.00
CA LEU A 53 1.23 8.49 -7.08
C LEU A 53 0.15 7.44 -7.36
N THR A 54 0.03 7.00 -8.61
CA THR A 54 -0.86 5.90 -9.03
C THR A 54 -0.13 4.57 -8.98
N ASP A 55 1.14 4.54 -8.58
CA ASP A 55 1.89 3.30 -8.56
C ASP A 55 1.28 2.37 -7.55
N ALA A 56 1.00 1.23 -8.10
CA ALA A 56 0.00 0.34 -7.64
C ALA A 56 0.60 -0.46 -6.44
N ASP A 57 1.92 -0.68 -6.48
CA ASP A 57 2.62 -1.41 -5.43
C ASP A 57 2.82 -0.64 -4.13
N ASP A 58 2.65 0.69 -4.14
CA ASP A 58 2.71 1.55 -2.94
C ASP A 58 1.33 1.77 -2.29
N LEU A 59 0.26 1.34 -2.96
CA LEU A 59 -1.13 1.41 -2.45
C LEU A 59 -1.58 0.10 -1.78
N LYS A 60 -0.74 -0.94 -1.79
CA LYS A 60 -1.05 -2.25 -1.20
C LYS A 60 -0.65 -2.30 0.28
N SER A 61 -1.59 -2.69 1.12
CA SER A 61 -1.34 -3.02 2.52
C SER A 61 -0.48 -4.28 2.67
N HIS A 62 0.25 -4.37 3.79
CA HIS A 62 1.02 -5.57 4.14
C HIS A 62 0.21 -6.48 5.06
N THR A 63 0.07 -7.76 4.70
CA THR A 63 -0.37 -8.80 5.64
C THR A 63 0.85 -9.34 6.37
N ARG A 64 0.82 -9.33 7.70
CA ARG A 64 1.88 -9.92 8.54
C ARG A 64 1.30 -10.68 9.72
N TYR A 65 1.86 -11.86 9.99
CA TYR A 65 1.63 -12.60 11.23
C TYR A 65 2.89 -13.37 11.64
N VAL A 66 3.01 -13.67 12.93
CA VAL A 66 4.05 -14.52 13.50
C VAL A 66 3.40 -15.43 14.52
N PHE A 67 3.63 -16.73 14.39
CA PHE A 67 3.19 -17.76 15.34
C PHE A 67 4.36 -18.21 16.19
N VAL A 68 4.19 -18.15 17.51
CA VAL A 68 5.18 -18.55 18.50
C VAL A 68 4.63 -19.71 19.32
N LEU A 69 5.41 -20.79 19.48
CA LEU A 69 5.12 -21.93 20.35
C LEU A 69 6.31 -22.18 21.27
N ASN A 70 6.06 -22.33 22.57
CA ASN A 70 7.10 -22.57 23.60
C ASN A 70 8.29 -21.59 23.54
N GLY A 71 8.04 -20.34 23.16
CA GLY A 71 9.08 -19.31 23.02
C GLY A 71 9.86 -19.33 21.70
N GLY A 72 9.59 -20.27 20.79
CA GLY A 72 10.17 -20.32 19.45
C GLY A 72 9.19 -19.91 18.34
N VAL A 73 9.67 -19.22 17.30
CA VAL A 73 8.86 -18.91 16.10
C VAL A 73 8.70 -20.18 15.28
N VAL A 74 7.46 -20.55 14.96
CA VAL A 74 7.12 -21.78 14.21
C VAL A 74 6.61 -21.47 12.81
N ASP A 75 5.88 -20.37 12.63
CA ASP A 75 5.41 -19.93 11.32
C ASP A 75 5.34 -18.40 11.26
N TRP A 76 5.59 -17.82 10.10
CA TRP A 76 5.49 -16.39 9.88
C TRP A 76 5.21 -16.08 8.41
N LYS A 77 4.52 -14.96 8.18
CA LYS A 77 4.28 -14.43 6.84
C LYS A 77 4.42 -12.92 6.87
N SER A 78 5.05 -12.37 5.85
CA SER A 78 5.04 -10.93 5.56
C SER A 78 4.96 -10.77 4.06
N ALA A 79 3.76 -10.49 3.55
CA ALA A 79 3.51 -10.36 2.12
C ALA A 79 2.63 -9.14 1.83
N LYS A 80 2.91 -8.44 0.73
CA LYS A 80 2.00 -7.42 0.20
C LYS A 80 0.69 -8.08 -0.24
N GLN A 81 -0.43 -7.50 0.14
CA GLN A 81 -1.75 -7.96 -0.30
C GLN A 81 -1.89 -7.76 -1.82
N SER A 82 -2.52 -8.69 -2.52
CA SER A 82 -2.70 -8.59 -3.99
C SER A 82 -3.85 -7.65 -4.40
N ILE A 83 -4.69 -7.23 -3.44
CA ILE A 83 -5.91 -6.45 -3.68
C ILE A 83 -5.57 -4.95 -3.70
N PHE A 84 -6.20 -4.23 -4.62
CA PHE A 84 -5.90 -2.87 -5.01
C PHE A 84 -6.88 -1.81 -4.47
N THR A 85 -6.33 -0.71 -3.95
CA THR A 85 -6.82 0.70 -3.87
C THR A 85 -8.15 1.07 -3.18
N THR A 86 -8.99 0.14 -2.72
CA THR A 86 -10.11 0.53 -1.81
C THR A 86 -10.23 -0.36 -0.58
N SER A 87 -9.19 -1.10 -0.22
CA SER A 87 -9.19 -1.71 1.11
C SER A 87 -8.95 -0.63 2.14
N SER A 88 -10.06 -0.20 2.79
CA SER A 88 -10.00 0.52 4.06
C SER A 88 -9.02 -0.18 5.00
N ALA A 89 -8.40 0.56 5.92
CA ALA A 89 -7.52 -0.04 6.95
C ALA A 89 -8.18 -1.26 7.62
N GLU A 90 -9.50 -1.20 7.81
CA GLU A 90 -10.33 -2.28 8.36
C GLU A 90 -10.36 -3.54 7.47
N GLU A 91 -10.46 -3.39 6.14
CA GLU A 91 -10.47 -4.53 5.22
C GLU A 91 -9.10 -5.22 5.17
N ALA A 92 -8.02 -4.44 5.20
CA ALA A 92 -6.66 -4.98 5.23
C ALA A 92 -6.39 -5.78 6.52
N GLU A 93 -6.85 -5.28 7.66
CA GLU A 93 -6.78 -5.98 8.95
C GLU A 93 -7.60 -7.26 8.95
N TYR A 94 -8.81 -7.24 8.39
CA TYR A 94 -9.66 -8.42 8.26
C TYR A 94 -9.00 -9.52 7.41
N ILE A 95 -8.41 -9.16 6.27
CA ILE A 95 -7.68 -10.12 5.41
C ILE A 95 -6.51 -10.74 6.16
N ALA A 96 -5.74 -9.93 6.90
CA ALA A 96 -4.61 -10.43 7.67
C ALA A 96 -5.05 -11.38 8.80
N ALA A 97 -6.12 -11.02 9.53
CA ALA A 97 -6.70 -11.84 10.58
C ALA A 97 -7.28 -13.15 10.03
N PHE A 98 -7.93 -13.11 8.87
CA PHE A 98 -8.47 -14.30 8.20
C PHE A 98 -7.36 -15.25 7.75
N ASP A 99 -6.30 -14.73 7.12
CA ASP A 99 -5.13 -15.52 6.74
C ASP A 99 -4.47 -16.17 7.95
N ALA A 100 -4.23 -15.40 9.03
CA ALA A 100 -3.68 -15.94 10.27
C ALA A 100 -4.60 -17.01 10.90
N SER A 101 -5.91 -16.82 10.87
CA SER A 101 -6.86 -17.77 11.45
C SER A 101 -6.82 -19.14 10.74
N LYS A 102 -6.65 -19.16 9.41
CA LYS A 102 -6.48 -20.41 8.66
C LYS A 102 -5.24 -21.17 9.12
N GLU A 103 -4.11 -20.46 9.26
CA GLU A 103 -2.86 -21.07 9.76
C GLU A 103 -2.99 -21.53 11.20
N ALA A 104 -3.64 -20.75 12.07
CA ALA A 104 -3.87 -21.13 13.47
C ALA A 104 -4.70 -22.43 13.58
N VAL A 105 -5.71 -22.62 12.73
CA VAL A 105 -6.48 -23.86 12.66
C VAL A 105 -5.61 -25.03 12.18
N TRP A 106 -4.74 -24.79 11.19
CA TRP A 106 -3.80 -25.81 10.72
C TRP A 106 -2.80 -26.21 11.82
N VAL A 107 -2.15 -25.25 12.49
CA VAL A 107 -1.23 -25.49 13.61
C VAL A 107 -1.93 -26.26 14.73
N ARG A 108 -3.18 -25.91 15.07
CA ARG A 108 -3.96 -26.65 16.06
C ARG A 108 -4.15 -28.12 15.67
N LYS A 109 -4.58 -28.39 14.43
CA LYS A 109 -4.75 -29.76 13.93
C LYS A 109 -3.43 -30.53 13.92
N PHE A 110 -2.34 -29.86 13.55
CA PHE A 110 -0.99 -30.44 13.56
C PHE A 110 -0.56 -30.85 14.98
N MET A 111 -0.76 -29.98 15.97
CA MET A 111 -0.44 -30.26 17.37
C MET A 111 -1.26 -31.43 17.96
N PHE A 112 -2.55 -31.52 17.60
CA PHE A 112 -3.38 -32.68 17.96
C PHE A 112 -2.88 -33.97 17.29
N GLY A 113 -2.50 -33.91 16.01
CA GLY A 113 -1.93 -35.05 15.30
C GLY A 113 -0.60 -35.56 15.90
N LEU A 114 0.18 -34.67 16.51
CA LEU A 114 1.43 -35.02 17.20
C LEU A 114 1.23 -35.61 18.62
N GLY A 115 0.01 -35.58 19.18
CA GLY A 115 -0.27 -36.09 20.52
C GLY A 115 0.34 -35.26 21.67
N VAL A 116 0.73 -34.01 21.40
CA VAL A 116 1.37 -33.11 22.38
C VAL A 116 0.37 -32.49 23.35
N VAL A 117 -0.92 -32.45 22.98
CA VAL A 117 -2.01 -31.96 23.81
C VAL A 117 -2.94 -33.13 24.13
N PRO A 118 -3.20 -33.44 25.42
CA PRO A 118 -4.19 -34.46 25.77
C PRO A 118 -5.60 -34.00 25.35
N ASN A 119 -6.42 -34.96 24.89
CA ASN A 119 -7.81 -34.74 24.48
C ASN A 119 -8.67 -34.09 25.57
#